data_AF-A0A1Y4CBH1-F1
#
_entry.id   AF-A0A1Y4CBH1-F1
#
_cell.length_a   1.000
_cell.length_b   1.000
_cell.length_c   1.000
_cell.angle_alpha   90.00
_cell.angle_beta   90.00
_cell.angle_gamma   90.00
#
_symmetry.space_group_name_H-M   'P 1'
#
loop_
_entity.id
_entity.type
_entity.pdbx_description
1 polymer ?
#
loop_
_entity_poly.entity_id
_entity_poly.type
_entity_poly.pdbx_seq_one_letter_code
_entity_poly.pdbx_strand_id
1 'polypeptide(L)'
;MNSVGDIRDFILCEFDKEPRITELNSSGVRKDKRQEFESMYRNKSESLYQSENYERISEDMFVEEPSTHELLLFLYQYSGNVFKDYVDLISDPDKYPYTPTGTCSPFSKKMFVTVNGKILQCEKIDHRFSFGNVSEAGLELDIDALVVKYNAYLDKMQRQCSACQRKRNCIQCMYYIDTIDADSPVCQSFMNDGDFSRYVSRCLTHLRLHPNLYRRLMEDVTIE
;
A
#
# COMPACT_ATOMS: atom_id res chain seq x y z
N MET A 1 -21.78 -0.35 14.09
CA MET A 1 -20.73 -0.17 15.10
C MET A 1 -19.35 -0.64 14.63
N ASN A 2 -19.05 -0.61 13.34
CA ASN A 2 -17.66 -0.68 12.85
C ASN A 2 -17.47 0.16 11.58
N SER A 3 -18.28 1.21 11.42
CA SER A 3 -18.11 2.18 10.33
C SER A 3 -16.99 3.18 10.67
N VAL A 4 -16.42 3.81 9.65
CA VAL A 4 -15.42 4.88 9.81
C VAL A 4 -15.96 6.01 10.69
N GLY A 5 -17.22 6.43 10.47
CA GLY A 5 -17.89 7.45 11.29
C GLY A 5 -18.05 7.03 12.76
N ASP A 6 -18.62 5.85 13.02
CA ASP A 6 -18.85 5.35 14.38
C ASP A 6 -17.53 5.28 15.18
N ILE A 7 -16.47 4.76 14.55
CA ILE A 7 -15.16 4.61 15.18
C ILE A 7 -14.56 5.99 15.48
N ARG A 8 -14.60 6.90 14.50
CA ARG A 8 -14.06 8.25 14.66
C ARG A 8 -14.77 8.99 15.80
N ASP A 9 -16.09 9.00 15.80
CA ASP A 9 -16.88 9.74 16.77
C ASP A 9 -16.70 9.17 18.18
N PHE A 10 -16.64 7.84 18.33
CA PHE A 10 -16.34 7.22 19.62
C PHE A 10 -14.96 7.62 20.14
N ILE A 11 -13.91 7.51 19.33
CA ILE A 11 -12.54 7.80 19.80
C ILE A 11 -12.37 9.29 20.12
N LEU A 12 -12.98 10.18 19.34
CA LEU A 12 -12.96 11.61 19.62
C LEU A 12 -13.73 11.92 20.92
N CYS A 13 -14.94 11.39 21.09
CA CYS A 13 -15.75 11.67 22.28
C CYS A 13 -15.13 11.12 23.57
N GLU A 14 -14.56 9.91 23.54
CA GLU A 14 -14.04 9.25 24.74
C GLU A 14 -12.59 9.65 25.06
N PHE A 15 -11.76 9.93 24.05
CA PHE A 15 -10.32 10.12 24.23
C PHE A 15 -9.79 11.44 23.73
N ASP A 16 -10.61 12.27 23.07
CA ASP A 16 -10.20 13.54 22.44
C ASP A 16 -9.00 13.36 21.49
N LYS A 17 -9.05 12.29 20.68
CA LYS A 17 -7.98 11.90 19.75
C LYS A 17 -8.52 11.57 18.37
N GLU A 18 -7.73 11.88 17.35
CA GLU A 18 -8.00 11.44 15.98
C GLU A 18 -7.51 10.01 15.76
N PRO A 19 -8.40 9.05 15.46
CA PRO A 19 -7.99 7.68 15.20
C PRO A 19 -7.44 7.51 13.79
N ARG A 20 -6.40 6.68 13.66
CA ARG A 20 -6.03 6.12 12.37
C ARG A 20 -6.81 4.83 12.12
N ILE A 21 -7.61 4.82 11.05
CA ILE A 21 -8.49 3.70 10.71
C ILE A 21 -7.93 2.96 9.49
N THR A 22 -7.70 1.66 9.64
CA THR A 22 -7.23 0.76 8.60
C THR A 22 -8.11 -0.48 8.52
N GLU A 23 -8.22 -1.06 7.33
CA GLU A 23 -8.97 -2.30 7.10
C GLU A 23 -8.28 -3.51 7.74
N LEU A 24 -9.07 -4.56 8.03
CA LEU A 24 -8.51 -5.84 8.45
C LEU A 24 -7.67 -6.44 7.33
N ASN A 25 -6.49 -6.94 7.68
CA ASN A 25 -5.61 -7.60 6.73
C ASN A 25 -6.25 -8.91 6.23
N SER A 26 -6.37 -9.06 4.92
CA SER A 26 -6.92 -10.23 4.26
C SER A 26 -5.89 -11.34 3.99
N SER A 27 -4.60 -11.07 4.22
CA SER A 27 -3.52 -12.04 4.05
C SER A 27 -3.47 -13.06 5.19
N GLY A 28 -3.20 -14.33 4.87
CA GLY A 28 -3.03 -15.39 5.88
C GLY A 28 -4.30 -15.79 6.63
N VAL A 29 -5.49 -15.38 6.16
CA VAL A 29 -6.76 -15.78 6.76
C VAL A 29 -6.95 -17.29 6.62
N ARG A 30 -7.10 -18.00 7.75
CA ARG A 30 -7.36 -19.44 7.77
C ARG A 30 -8.63 -19.76 6.98
N LYS A 31 -8.56 -20.82 6.15
CA LYS A 31 -9.68 -21.23 5.29
C LYS A 31 -10.98 -21.49 6.06
N ASP A 32 -10.88 -22.11 7.23
CA ASP A 32 -12.03 -22.41 8.10
C ASP A 32 -12.63 -21.17 8.81
N LYS A 33 -11.92 -20.04 8.77
CA LYS A 33 -12.34 -18.76 9.37
C LYS A 33 -12.71 -17.70 8.34
N ARG A 34 -12.78 -18.07 7.06
CA ARG A 34 -13.00 -17.12 5.97
C ARG A 34 -14.35 -16.41 6.07
N GLN A 35 -15.43 -17.15 6.34
CA GLN A 35 -16.76 -16.58 6.47
C GLN A 35 -16.87 -15.62 7.67
N GLU A 36 -16.23 -15.96 8.79
CA GLU A 36 -16.17 -15.09 9.97
C GLU A 36 -15.42 -13.79 9.65
N PHE A 37 -14.26 -13.88 8.98
CA PHE A 37 -13.51 -12.72 8.51
C PHE A 37 -14.35 -11.82 7.60
N GLU A 38 -15.02 -12.39 6.60
CA GLU A 38 -15.85 -11.64 5.64
C GLU A 38 -17.02 -10.93 6.32
N SER A 39 -17.58 -11.51 7.39
CA SER A 39 -18.64 -10.86 8.18
C SER A 39 -18.15 -9.64 8.98
N MET A 40 -16.86 -9.60 9.34
CA MET A 40 -16.26 -8.51 10.11
C MET A 40 -15.57 -7.46 9.22
N TYR A 41 -15.13 -7.86 8.03
CA TYR A 41 -14.43 -7.00 7.10
C TYR A 41 -15.32 -5.84 6.65
N ARG A 42 -14.76 -4.63 6.67
CA ARG A 42 -15.39 -3.42 6.15
C ARG A 42 -14.40 -2.71 5.26
N ASN A 43 -14.83 -2.35 4.06
CA ASN A 43 -14.03 -1.51 3.19
C ASN A 43 -14.05 -0.06 3.71
N LYS A 44 -12.87 0.52 3.88
CA LYS A 44 -12.68 1.88 4.42
C LYS A 44 -13.33 2.92 3.51
N SER A 45 -13.11 2.82 2.20
CA SER A 45 -13.64 3.78 1.23
C SER A 45 -15.17 3.73 1.20
N GLU A 46 -15.76 2.54 1.06
CA GLU A 46 -17.21 2.35 1.07
C GLU A 46 -17.82 2.85 2.38
N SER A 47 -17.24 2.48 3.52
CA SER A 47 -17.74 2.93 4.82
C SER A 47 -17.62 4.45 5.01
N LEU A 48 -16.59 5.09 4.45
CA LEU A 48 -16.45 6.54 4.50
C LEU A 48 -17.55 7.20 3.65
N TYR A 49 -17.78 6.74 2.41
CA TYR A 49 -18.85 7.28 1.53
C TYR A 49 -20.25 7.15 2.13
N GLN A 50 -20.50 6.16 2.96
CA GLN A 50 -21.79 5.94 3.64
C GLN A 50 -21.96 6.78 4.91
N SER A 51 -20.95 7.55 5.34
CA SER A 51 -21.01 8.33 6.58
C SER A 51 -21.79 9.63 6.37
N GLU A 52 -22.72 9.95 7.29
CA GLU A 52 -23.55 11.17 7.19
C GLU A 52 -22.72 12.46 7.15
N ASN A 53 -21.61 12.49 7.88
CA ASN A 53 -20.68 13.63 7.96
C ASN A 53 -19.46 13.46 7.03
N TYR A 54 -19.63 12.84 5.85
CA TYR A 54 -18.55 12.51 4.92
C TYR A 54 -17.55 13.67 4.70
N GLU A 55 -18.04 14.87 4.37
CA GLU A 55 -17.17 16.01 4.03
C GLU A 55 -16.24 16.38 5.19
N ARG A 56 -16.78 16.50 6.41
CA ARG A 56 -16.00 16.81 7.61
C ARG A 56 -15.01 15.71 7.95
N ILE A 57 -15.45 14.45 7.91
CA ILE A 57 -14.58 13.31 8.21
C ILE A 57 -13.43 13.21 7.19
N SER A 58 -13.74 13.45 5.91
CA SER A 58 -12.78 13.48 4.81
C SER A 58 -11.71 14.56 5.01
N GLU A 59 -12.12 15.77 5.37
CA GLU A 59 -11.20 16.87 5.65
C GLU A 59 -10.26 16.58 6.82
N ASP A 60 -10.78 16.03 7.92
CA ASP A 60 -9.99 15.66 9.09
C ASP A 60 -9.00 14.52 8.80
N MET A 61 -9.41 13.55 7.99
CA MET A 61 -8.54 12.43 7.60
C MET A 61 -7.38 12.85 6.68
N PHE A 62 -7.55 13.93 5.89
CA PHE A 62 -6.55 14.47 4.98
C PHE A 62 -5.86 13.38 4.12
N VAL A 63 -4.56 13.11 4.30
CA VAL A 63 -3.81 12.10 3.53
C VAL A 63 -4.23 10.65 3.82
N GLU A 64 -4.96 10.40 4.90
CA GLU A 64 -5.54 9.09 5.21
C GLU A 64 -6.89 8.89 4.51
N GLU A 65 -7.47 9.93 3.89
CA GLU A 65 -8.64 9.81 3.03
C GLU A 65 -8.24 9.17 1.68
N PRO A 66 -8.96 8.14 1.20
CA PRO A 66 -8.55 7.37 0.03
C PRO A 66 -8.31 8.21 -1.24
N SER A 67 -9.18 9.15 -1.57
CA SER A 67 -9.11 9.95 -2.81
C SER A 67 -7.96 10.96 -2.76
N THR A 68 -7.72 11.54 -1.60
CA THR A 68 -6.63 12.48 -1.31
C THR A 68 -5.30 11.75 -1.30
N HIS A 69 -5.24 10.53 -0.76
CA HIS A 69 -4.05 9.67 -0.86
C HIS A 69 -3.72 9.29 -2.31
N GLU A 70 -4.73 8.93 -3.10
CA GLU A 70 -4.53 8.68 -4.54
C GLU A 70 -4.05 9.93 -5.28
N LEU A 71 -4.63 11.10 -4.98
CA LEU A 71 -4.20 12.37 -5.54
C LEU A 71 -2.75 12.70 -5.15
N LEU A 72 -2.35 12.46 -3.90
CA LEU A 72 -0.98 12.64 -3.43
C LEU A 72 -0.01 11.81 -4.28
N LEU A 73 -0.27 10.51 -4.45
CA LEU A 73 0.55 9.61 -5.27
C LEU A 73 0.56 10.04 -6.74
N PHE A 74 -0.57 10.54 -7.25
CA PHE A 74 -0.64 11.08 -8.61
C PHE A 74 0.24 12.32 -8.78
N LEU A 75 0.13 13.31 -7.89
CA LEU A 75 0.89 14.55 -7.96
C LEU A 75 2.39 14.28 -7.83
N TYR A 76 2.78 13.46 -6.86
CA TYR A 76 4.19 13.12 -6.65
C TYR A 76 4.84 12.45 -7.86
N GLN A 77 4.06 11.69 -8.63
CA GLN A 77 4.61 10.90 -9.72
C GLN A 77 4.47 11.56 -11.10
N TYR A 78 3.41 12.34 -11.31
CA TYR A 78 3.02 12.81 -12.65
C TYR A 78 2.89 14.34 -12.77
N SER A 79 3.02 15.11 -11.68
CA SER A 79 2.94 16.58 -11.77
C SER A 79 4.15 17.23 -12.44
N GLY A 80 5.31 16.56 -12.42
CA GLY A 80 6.58 17.15 -12.85
C GLY A 80 7.15 18.18 -11.86
N ASN A 81 6.55 18.34 -10.68
CA ASN A 81 6.93 19.36 -9.69
C ASN A 81 7.49 18.74 -8.38
N VAL A 82 7.86 17.46 -8.41
CA VAL A 82 8.46 16.75 -7.28
C VAL A 82 9.81 16.20 -7.70
N PHE A 83 10.85 16.56 -6.94
CA PHE A 83 12.24 16.18 -7.18
C PHE A 83 12.83 15.67 -5.86
N LYS A 84 13.44 14.49 -5.87
CA LYS A 84 14.06 13.90 -4.67
C LYS A 84 15.46 14.44 -4.47
N ASP A 85 16.19 14.63 -5.57
CA ASP A 85 17.53 15.20 -5.56
C ASP A 85 17.81 16.03 -6.83
N TYR A 86 19.02 16.59 -6.92
CA TYR A 86 19.42 17.41 -8.07
C TYR A 86 19.54 16.63 -9.39
N VAL A 87 19.69 15.30 -9.34
CA VAL A 87 19.79 14.46 -10.54
C VAL A 87 18.44 14.39 -11.25
N ASP A 88 17.33 14.44 -10.52
CA ASP A 88 15.97 14.50 -11.07
C ASP A 88 15.71 15.77 -11.90
N LEU A 89 16.45 16.86 -11.68
CA LEU A 89 16.32 18.09 -12.46
C LEU A 89 16.96 17.98 -13.87
N ILE A 90 17.86 17.01 -14.05
CA ILE A 90 18.69 16.89 -15.25
C ILE A 90 18.34 15.60 -16.02
N SER A 91 17.93 14.56 -15.30
CA SER A 91 17.66 13.23 -15.85
C SER A 91 16.23 13.11 -16.33
N ASP A 92 16.05 12.29 -17.37
CA ASP A 92 14.72 11.93 -17.87
C ASP A 92 14.10 10.87 -16.95
N PRO A 93 12.99 11.18 -16.24
CA PRO A 93 12.36 10.23 -15.32
C PRO A 93 11.87 8.96 -16.02
N ASP A 94 11.63 9.02 -17.34
CA ASP A 94 11.18 7.90 -18.13
C ASP A 94 12.27 6.84 -18.31
N LYS A 95 13.54 7.21 -18.08
CA LYS A 95 14.70 6.31 -18.18
C LYS A 95 15.08 5.67 -16.85
N TYR A 96 14.47 6.08 -15.73
CA TYR A 96 14.78 5.47 -14.45
C TYR A 96 14.38 3.99 -14.43
N PRO A 97 15.23 3.12 -13.87
CA PRO A 97 14.83 1.74 -13.64
C PRO A 97 13.65 1.74 -12.67
N TYR A 98 12.71 0.84 -12.91
CA TYR A 98 11.61 0.58 -11.97
C TYR A 98 11.81 -0.80 -11.36
N THR A 99 11.33 -0.98 -10.13
CA THR A 99 11.28 -2.29 -9.48
C THR A 99 9.90 -2.91 -9.75
N PRO A 100 9.80 -4.19 -10.11
CA PRO A 100 8.51 -4.87 -10.19
C PRO A 100 7.80 -4.82 -8.85
N THR A 101 6.49 -4.57 -8.88
CA THR A 101 5.64 -4.42 -7.67
C THR A 101 6.01 -3.22 -6.79
N GLY A 102 5.15 -2.88 -5.83
CA GLY A 102 5.40 -1.87 -4.80
C GLY A 102 5.99 -2.45 -3.52
N THR A 103 6.62 -3.62 -3.58
CA THR A 103 7.06 -4.34 -2.39
C THR A 103 8.32 -3.71 -1.80
N CYS A 104 8.32 -3.49 -0.49
CA CYS A 104 9.50 -3.00 0.22
C CYS A 104 10.63 -4.04 0.19
N SER A 105 11.87 -3.55 0.13
CA SER A 105 13.04 -4.42 0.29
C SER A 105 13.02 -5.10 1.67
N PRO A 106 13.22 -6.43 1.77
CA PRO A 106 13.20 -7.14 3.03
C PRO A 106 14.17 -6.54 4.06
N PHE A 107 13.71 -6.37 5.30
CA PHE A 107 14.51 -5.87 6.42
C PHE A 107 15.10 -4.46 6.27
N SER A 108 14.72 -3.71 5.23
CA SER A 108 15.22 -2.35 5.00
C SER A 108 14.90 -1.36 6.12
N LYS A 109 13.73 -1.51 6.78
CA LYS A 109 13.31 -0.66 7.90
C LYS A 109 13.25 -1.41 9.24
N LYS A 110 12.64 -2.61 9.26
CA LYS A 110 12.34 -3.37 10.49
C LYS A 110 12.44 -4.87 10.24
N MET A 111 12.68 -5.61 11.31
CA MET A 111 12.62 -7.08 11.37
C MET A 111 11.61 -7.47 12.45
N PHE A 112 10.74 -8.44 12.15
CA PHE A 112 9.73 -8.93 13.07
C PHE A 112 10.01 -10.38 13.45
N VAL A 113 9.80 -10.71 14.73
CA VAL A 113 9.96 -12.07 15.26
C VAL A 113 8.65 -12.50 15.90
N THR A 114 8.10 -13.62 15.44
CA THR A 114 6.86 -14.17 16.00
C THR A 114 7.12 -14.88 17.33
N VAL A 115 6.06 -15.14 18.11
CA VAL A 115 6.15 -15.93 19.36
C VAL A 115 6.70 -17.35 19.16
N ASN A 116 6.63 -17.88 17.94
CA ASN A 116 7.17 -19.18 17.57
C ASN A 116 8.57 -19.10 16.95
N GLY A 117 9.24 -17.95 17.06
CA GLY A 117 10.61 -17.75 16.57
C GLY A 117 10.75 -17.35 15.10
N LYS A 118 9.69 -17.40 14.27
CA LYS A 118 9.78 -17.05 12.85
C LYS A 118 10.18 -15.59 12.63
N ILE A 119 11.08 -15.36 11.67
CA ILE A 119 11.55 -14.03 11.26
C ILE A 119 10.81 -13.58 10.00
N LEU A 120 10.20 -12.40 10.07
CA LEU A 120 9.40 -11.78 9.02
C LEU A 120 9.95 -10.40 8.65
N GLN A 121 9.90 -10.10 7.36
CA GLN A 121 10.30 -8.84 6.75
C GLN A 121 9.26 -7.72 6.91
N CYS A 122 8.01 -8.08 7.20
CA CYS A 122 6.91 -7.15 7.44
C CYS A 122 5.87 -7.81 8.34
N GLU A 123 5.18 -7.03 9.17
CA GLU A 123 4.10 -7.46 10.05
C GLU A 123 2.81 -7.83 9.32
N LYS A 124 2.67 -7.40 8.06
CA LYS A 124 1.43 -7.50 7.30
C LYS A 124 1.36 -8.72 6.37
N ILE A 125 2.38 -9.55 6.30
CA ILE A 125 2.40 -10.67 5.35
C ILE A 125 2.07 -12.00 6.04
N ASP A 126 1.57 -12.96 5.27
CA ASP A 126 1.41 -14.33 5.73
C ASP A 126 2.75 -14.91 6.24
N HIS A 127 2.70 -15.55 7.41
CA HIS A 127 3.85 -16.18 8.06
C HIS A 127 4.50 -17.30 7.21
N ARG A 128 3.86 -17.77 6.13
CA ARG A 128 4.48 -18.67 5.13
C ARG A 128 5.67 -18.05 4.40
N PHE A 129 5.76 -16.72 4.37
CA PHE A 129 6.85 -15.98 3.74
C PHE A 129 8.01 -15.67 4.69
N SER A 130 8.07 -16.28 5.88
CA SER A 130 9.18 -16.12 6.81
C SER A 130 10.52 -16.54 6.19
N PHE A 131 11.59 -15.82 6.53
CA PHE A 131 12.94 -16.04 5.99
C PHE A 131 13.90 -16.71 6.97
N GLY A 132 13.49 -16.93 8.22
CA GLY A 132 14.36 -17.53 9.22
C GLY A 132 13.62 -17.87 10.51
N ASN A 133 14.38 -18.36 11.48
CA ASN A 133 13.85 -18.77 12.77
C ASN A 133 14.85 -18.46 13.90
N VAL A 134 14.33 -18.10 15.05
CA VAL A 134 15.08 -17.98 16.31
C VAL A 134 14.62 -19.11 17.23
N SER A 135 15.57 -19.88 17.75
CA SER A 135 15.33 -20.97 18.69
C SER A 135 16.39 -21.00 19.78
N GLU A 136 16.27 -21.95 20.72
CA GLU A 136 17.32 -22.19 21.73
C GLU A 136 18.67 -22.56 21.12
N ALA A 137 18.68 -23.15 19.92
CA ALA A 137 19.89 -23.48 19.19
C ALA A 137 20.56 -22.25 18.55
N GLY A 138 19.86 -21.11 18.50
CA GLY A 138 20.35 -19.86 17.95
C GLY A 138 19.49 -19.31 16.81
N LEU A 139 20.11 -18.43 16.02
CA LEU A 139 19.53 -17.75 14.88
C LEU A 139 19.81 -18.52 13.58
N GLU A 140 18.76 -18.92 12.88
CA GLU A 140 18.81 -19.47 11.53
C GLU A 140 18.30 -18.42 10.53
N LEU A 141 19.20 -17.84 9.75
CA LEU A 141 18.85 -16.86 8.72
C LEU A 141 19.83 -16.97 7.55
N ASP A 142 19.35 -17.47 6.42
CA ASP A 142 20.12 -17.59 5.18
C ASP A 142 19.82 -16.39 4.26
N ILE A 143 20.77 -15.46 4.21
CA ILE A 143 20.65 -14.22 3.43
C ILE A 143 20.70 -14.50 1.93
N ASP A 144 21.53 -15.44 1.48
CA ASP A 144 21.68 -15.75 0.07
C ASP A 144 20.40 -16.40 -0.47
N ALA A 145 19.84 -17.36 0.26
CA ALA A 145 18.56 -17.98 -0.08
C ALA A 145 17.40 -16.97 -0.09
N LEU A 146 17.41 -16.01 0.85
CA LEU A 146 16.44 -14.90 0.86
C LEU A 146 16.51 -14.08 -0.41
N VAL A 147 17.71 -13.63 -0.80
CA VAL A 147 17.93 -12.80 -2.00
C VAL A 147 17.46 -13.54 -3.24
N VAL A 148 17.83 -14.82 -3.38
CA VAL A 148 17.40 -15.66 -4.51
C VAL A 148 15.86 -15.77 -4.55
N LYS A 149 15.21 -16.06 -3.43
CA LYS A 149 13.75 -16.20 -3.36
C LYS A 149 13.02 -14.88 -3.66
N TYR A 150 13.48 -13.78 -3.10
CA TYR A 150 12.89 -12.46 -3.32
C TYR A 150 12.99 -12.03 -4.79
N ASN A 151 14.18 -12.17 -5.40
CA ASN A 151 14.39 -11.83 -6.80
C ASN A 151 13.59 -12.75 -7.74
N ALA A 152 13.46 -14.04 -7.42
CA ALA A 152 12.64 -14.96 -8.21
C ALA A 152 11.15 -14.52 -8.27
N TYR A 153 10.60 -13.96 -7.19
CA TYR A 153 9.25 -13.39 -7.22
C TYR A 153 9.17 -12.12 -8.07
N LEU A 154 10.16 -11.23 -7.99
CA LEU A 154 10.22 -10.03 -8.83
C LEU A 154 10.31 -10.38 -10.32
N ASP A 155 11.14 -11.37 -10.67
CA ASP A 155 11.34 -11.81 -12.05
C ASP A 155 10.05 -12.34 -12.68
N LYS A 156 9.24 -13.11 -11.92
CA LYS A 156 7.91 -13.56 -12.37
C LYS A 156 6.97 -12.41 -12.69
N MET A 157 7.11 -11.29 -11.99
CA MET A 157 6.26 -10.10 -12.15
C MET A 157 6.76 -9.14 -13.24
N GLN A 158 8.04 -9.18 -13.60
CA GLN A 158 8.71 -8.24 -14.51
C GLN A 158 7.92 -7.98 -15.80
N ARG A 159 7.46 -9.04 -16.48
CA ARG A 159 6.73 -8.92 -17.75
C ARG A 159 5.40 -8.18 -17.62
N GLN A 160 4.67 -8.38 -16.53
CA GLN A 160 3.41 -7.66 -16.31
C GLN A 160 3.68 -6.24 -15.84
N CYS A 161 4.65 -6.04 -14.94
CA CYS A 161 4.97 -4.72 -14.44
C CYS A 161 5.52 -3.78 -15.52
N SER A 162 6.24 -4.30 -16.53
CA SER A 162 6.75 -3.47 -17.64
C SER A 162 5.64 -2.84 -18.48
N ALA A 163 4.54 -3.57 -18.66
CA ALA A 163 3.35 -3.17 -19.40
C ALA A 163 2.30 -2.45 -18.52
N CYS A 164 2.52 -2.33 -17.22
CA CYS A 164 1.59 -1.70 -16.30
C CYS A 164 1.81 -0.19 -16.23
N GLN A 165 0.76 0.60 -16.41
CA GLN A 165 0.83 2.07 -16.34
C GLN A 165 1.08 2.58 -14.90
N ARG A 166 0.82 1.74 -13.90
CA ARG A 166 1.06 2.04 -12.48
C ARG A 166 2.52 1.79 -12.04
N LYS A 167 3.43 1.41 -12.93
CA LYS A 167 4.79 0.96 -12.54
C LYS A 167 5.61 1.99 -11.76
N ARG A 168 5.30 3.29 -11.88
CA ARG A 168 6.03 4.34 -11.14
C ARG A 168 5.50 4.61 -9.73
N ASN A 169 4.22 4.32 -9.46
CA ASN A 169 3.58 4.53 -8.17
C ASN A 169 2.88 3.24 -7.68
N CYS A 170 3.45 2.09 -8.01
CA CYS A 170 2.89 0.81 -7.63
C CYS A 170 2.95 0.65 -6.11
N ILE A 171 1.82 0.35 -5.49
CA ILE A 171 1.72 0.04 -4.05
C ILE A 171 1.37 -1.43 -3.80
N GLN A 172 1.32 -2.25 -4.86
CA GLN A 172 0.97 -3.66 -4.75
C GLN A 172 2.13 -4.45 -4.14
N CYS A 173 1.95 -4.99 -2.95
CA CYS A 173 2.87 -5.95 -2.36
C CYS A 173 2.77 -7.31 -3.10
N MET A 174 3.90 -7.90 -3.46
CA MET A 174 3.97 -9.20 -4.15
C MET A 174 3.39 -10.32 -3.28
N TYR A 175 3.54 -10.22 -1.95
CA TYR A 175 3.04 -11.22 -1.00
C TYR A 175 1.52 -11.21 -0.85
N TYR A 176 0.85 -10.19 -1.41
CA TYR A 176 -0.62 -10.08 -1.49
C TYR A 176 -1.16 -10.56 -2.84
N ILE A 177 -0.30 -10.99 -3.76
CA ILE A 177 -0.73 -11.63 -4.98
C ILE A 177 -1.01 -13.10 -4.66
N ASP A 178 -2.28 -13.50 -4.68
CA ASP A 178 -2.71 -14.86 -4.30
C ASP A 178 -1.98 -15.96 -5.10
N THR A 179 -1.64 -15.65 -6.35
CA THR A 179 -1.00 -16.56 -7.30
C THR A 179 0.52 -16.40 -7.36
N ILE A 180 1.16 -15.70 -6.42
CA ILE A 180 2.60 -15.36 -6.47
C ILE A 180 3.52 -16.60 -6.59
N ASP A 181 3.10 -17.73 -6.03
CA ASP A 181 3.85 -18.99 -6.10
C ASP A 181 3.67 -19.74 -7.43
N ALA A 182 2.67 -19.40 -8.24
CA ALA A 182 2.46 -19.98 -9.57
C ALA A 182 3.58 -19.59 -10.55
N ASP A 183 3.71 -20.31 -11.65
CA ASP A 183 4.69 -19.98 -12.71
C ASP A 183 4.34 -18.68 -13.44
N SER A 184 3.04 -18.38 -13.53
CA SER A 184 2.50 -17.16 -14.12
C SER A 184 1.53 -16.50 -13.14
N PRO A 185 2.05 -15.77 -12.13
CA PRO A 185 1.20 -15.02 -11.20
C PRO A 185 0.40 -13.96 -11.95
N VAL A 186 -0.74 -13.55 -11.41
CA VAL A 186 -1.60 -12.49 -11.98
C VAL A 186 -1.79 -11.40 -10.93
N CYS A 187 -1.33 -10.18 -11.24
CA CYS A 187 -1.56 -9.02 -10.38
C CYS A 187 -2.98 -8.49 -10.61
N GLN A 188 -3.84 -8.56 -9.58
CA GLN A 188 -5.20 -8.01 -9.66
C GLN A 188 -5.22 -6.46 -9.74
N SER A 189 -4.10 -5.81 -9.40
CA SER A 189 -3.92 -4.36 -9.47
C SER A 189 -3.23 -3.89 -10.76
N PHE A 190 -3.13 -4.75 -11.78
CA PHE A 190 -2.60 -4.36 -13.09
C PHE A 190 -3.45 -3.24 -13.71
N MET A 191 -2.80 -2.25 -14.30
CA MET A 191 -3.44 -1.06 -14.86
C MET A 191 -3.05 -0.92 -16.34
N ASN A 192 -4.01 -1.12 -17.24
CA ASN A 192 -3.86 -0.80 -18.66
C ASN A 192 -4.09 0.70 -18.92
N ASP A 193 -3.94 1.13 -20.18
CA ASP A 193 -4.11 2.53 -20.59
C ASP A 193 -5.51 3.09 -20.30
N GLY A 194 -6.54 2.25 -20.47
CA GLY A 194 -7.92 2.63 -20.18
C GLY A 194 -8.17 2.81 -18.68
N ASP A 195 -7.64 1.92 -17.85
CA ASP A 195 -7.67 2.04 -16.38
C ASP A 195 -6.90 3.28 -15.93
N PHE A 196 -5.73 3.54 -16.52
CA PHE A 196 -4.91 4.71 -16.20
C PHE A 196 -5.63 6.01 -16.55
N SER A 197 -6.28 6.08 -17.72
CA SER A 197 -7.06 7.25 -18.12
C SER A 197 -8.19 7.57 -17.14
N ARG A 198 -8.86 6.53 -16.61
CA ARG A 198 -9.87 6.67 -15.55
C ARG A 198 -9.26 7.15 -14.23
N TYR A 199 -8.11 6.61 -13.84
CA TYR A 199 -7.36 7.02 -12.65
C TYR A 199 -6.98 8.51 -12.72
N VAL A 200 -6.41 8.97 -13.84
CA VAL A 200 -6.08 10.39 -14.07
C VAL A 200 -7.33 11.25 -13.97
N SER A 201 -8.42 10.84 -14.64
CA SER A 201 -9.69 11.59 -14.62
C SER A 201 -10.25 11.73 -13.20
N ARG A 202 -10.15 10.68 -12.37
CA ARG A 202 -10.57 10.72 -10.96
C ARG A 202 -9.71 11.69 -10.14
N CYS A 203 -8.38 11.62 -10.27
CA CYS A 203 -7.47 12.51 -9.54
C CYS A 203 -7.70 13.98 -9.92
N LEU A 204 -7.81 14.29 -11.21
CA LEU A 204 -8.06 15.66 -11.68
C LEU A 204 -9.45 16.17 -11.27
N THR A 205 -10.45 15.30 -11.26
CA THR A 205 -11.79 15.66 -10.76
C THR A 205 -11.76 15.97 -9.27
N HIS A 206 -11.09 15.14 -8.46
CA HIS A 206 -10.92 15.38 -7.03
C HIS A 206 -10.21 16.71 -6.77
N LEU A 207 -9.12 16.97 -7.49
CA LEU A 207 -8.38 18.22 -7.36
C LEU A 207 -9.21 19.44 -7.79
N ARG A 208 -10.05 19.31 -8.83
CA ARG A 208 -10.95 20.38 -9.27
C ARG A 208 -12.01 20.72 -8.22
N LEU A 209 -12.52 19.71 -7.49
CA LEU A 209 -13.49 19.91 -6.41
C LEU A 209 -12.83 20.46 -5.14
N HIS A 210 -11.56 20.15 -4.91
CA HIS A 210 -10.79 20.55 -3.72
C HIS A 210 -9.45 21.21 -4.09
N PRO A 211 -9.47 22.42 -4.69
CA PRO A 211 -8.26 23.05 -5.25
C PRO A 211 -7.20 23.39 -4.20
N ASN A 212 -7.60 23.57 -2.94
CA ASN A 212 -6.68 23.79 -1.81
C ASN A 212 -5.76 22.59 -1.54
N LEU A 213 -6.15 21.37 -1.96
CA LEU A 213 -5.35 20.18 -1.73
C LEU A 213 -4.01 20.22 -2.47
N TYR A 214 -3.91 20.86 -3.65
CA TYR A 214 -2.62 20.91 -4.35
C TYR A 214 -1.55 21.54 -3.48
N ARG A 215 -1.83 22.74 -2.94
CA ARG A 215 -0.88 23.46 -2.08
C ARG A 215 -0.57 22.64 -0.83
N ARG A 216 -1.58 22.16 -0.12
CA ARG A 216 -1.40 21.37 1.12
C ARG A 216 -0.58 20.11 0.89
N LEU A 217 -0.87 19.35 -0.17
CA LEU A 217 -0.13 18.11 -0.47
C LEU A 217 1.31 18.36 -0.90
N MET A 218 1.59 19.49 -1.53
CA MET A 218 2.94 19.83 -2.01
C MET A 218 3.80 20.55 -0.96
N GLU A 219 3.18 21.27 0.00
CA GLU A 219 3.88 22.02 1.04
C GLU A 219 3.93 21.28 2.39
N ASP A 220 2.85 20.60 2.79
CA ASP A 220 2.70 20.05 4.16
C ASP A 220 3.05 18.57 4.25
N VAL A 221 3.22 17.88 3.13
CA VAL A 221 3.45 16.43 3.08
C VAL A 221 4.81 16.16 2.46
N THR A 222 5.58 15.27 3.07
CA THR A 222 6.80 14.69 2.51
C THR A 222 6.67 13.18 2.49
N ILE A 223 6.86 12.56 1.33
CA ILE A 223 6.85 11.10 1.20
C ILE A 223 8.29 10.59 1.26
N GLU A 224 8.65 9.94 2.37
CA GLU A 224 9.94 9.28 2.59
C GLU A 224 9.92 7.76 2.30
#